data_AF-A0A1G1NH85-F1
#
_entry.id   AF-A0A1G1NH85-F1
#
_cell.length_a   1.000
_cell.length_b   1.000
_cell.length_c   1.000
_cell.angle_alpha   90.00
_cell.angle_beta   90.00
_cell.angle_gamma   90.00
#
_symmetry.space_group_name_H-M   'P 1'
#
loop_
_entity.id
_entity.type
_entity.pdbx_description
1 polymer ?
#
loop_
_entity_poly.entity_id
_entity_poly.type
_entity_poly.pdbx_seq_one_letter_code
_entity_poly.pdbx_strand_id
1 'polypeptide(L)'
;MLPGAQHLQNVHPLVIHFPIAFLMGAALLYVAAWLLKSDRFAHSAFVVLVMGALSLTVAVATGLYAEQGVMLSLSVREQLLRPHKSYMLATLALCTMLSVWAILARPLPTKGRGLFLFLVLVMIGVMTVGADFGGRMVYDYNAGGNACRQPIQFTQ
;
A
#
# COMPACT_ATOMS: atom_id res chain seq x y z
N MET A 1 -29.31 -0.75 -2.34
CA MET A 1 -27.91 -0.70 -2.85
C MET A 1 -27.27 0.59 -2.35
N LEU A 2 -25.97 0.60 -2.06
CA LEU A 2 -25.26 1.81 -1.60
C LEU A 2 -25.01 2.74 -2.81
N PRO A 3 -25.56 3.98 -2.86
CA PRO A 3 -25.47 4.84 -4.05
C PRO A 3 -24.03 5.12 -4.48
N GLY A 4 -23.14 5.41 -3.53
CA GLY A 4 -21.72 5.67 -3.84
C GLY A 4 -21.01 4.47 -4.49
N ALA A 5 -21.38 3.24 -4.11
CA ALA A 5 -20.78 2.04 -4.68
C ALA A 5 -21.18 1.80 -6.14
N GLN A 6 -22.29 2.39 -6.61
CA GLN A 6 -22.74 2.27 -8.00
C GLN A 6 -21.86 3.05 -8.98
N HIS A 7 -21.03 3.98 -8.47
CA HIS A 7 -20.09 4.77 -9.27
C HIS A 7 -18.73 4.10 -9.45
N LEU A 8 -18.47 2.99 -8.74
CA LEU A 8 -17.18 2.31 -8.77
C LEU A 8 -17.06 1.44 -10.02
N GLN A 9 -16.01 1.65 -10.80
CA GLN A 9 -15.64 0.74 -11.90
C GLN A 9 -15.06 -0.57 -11.38
N ASN A 10 -14.48 -0.55 -10.18
CA ASN A 10 -13.89 -1.71 -9.54
C ASN A 10 -13.77 -1.47 -8.03
N VAL A 11 -13.54 -2.53 -7.27
CA VAL A 11 -13.47 -2.51 -5.80
C VAL A 11 -12.11 -2.08 -5.26
N HIS A 12 -11.07 -1.97 -6.10
CA HIS A 12 -9.70 -1.73 -5.66
C HIS A 12 -9.56 -0.43 -4.83
N PRO A 13 -10.10 0.74 -5.25
CA PRO A 13 -10.04 1.97 -4.45
C PRO A 13 -10.69 1.86 -3.06
N LEU A 14 -11.59 0.91 -2.82
CA LEU A 14 -12.16 0.70 -1.48
C LEU A 14 -11.15 0.06 -0.54
N VAL A 15 -10.37 -0.89 -1.04
CA VAL A 15 -9.51 -1.75 -0.20
C VAL A 15 -8.12 -1.19 0.03
N ILE A 16 -7.66 -0.20 -0.75
CA ILE A 16 -6.31 0.38 -0.62
C ILE A 16 -6.07 1.15 0.69
N HIS A 17 -7.12 1.60 1.38
CA HIS A 17 -6.98 2.37 2.61
C HIS A 17 -6.42 1.54 3.77
N PHE A 18 -6.79 0.26 3.81
CA PHE A 18 -6.37 -0.67 4.87
C PHE A 18 -4.85 -0.88 4.91
N PRO A 19 -4.17 -1.28 3.81
CA PRO A 19 -2.72 -1.45 3.85
C PRO A 19 -1.99 -0.14 4.15
N ILE A 20 -2.46 1.00 3.63
CA ILE A 20 -1.84 2.31 3.91
C ILE A 20 -1.90 2.61 5.42
N ALA A 21 -3.08 2.52 6.02
CA ALA A 21 -3.27 2.83 7.44
C ALA A 21 -2.51 1.85 8.34
N PHE A 22 -2.60 0.54 8.07
CA PHE A 22 -1.92 -0.48 8.88
C PHE A 22 -0.40 -0.38 8.75
N LEU A 23 0.17 -0.20 7.57
CA LEU A 23 1.62 -0.12 7.43
C LEU A 23 2.18 1.15 8.09
N MET A 24 1.53 2.30 7.93
CA MET A 24 1.91 3.52 8.66
C MET A 24 1.79 3.34 10.18
N GLY A 25 0.70 2.72 10.66
CA GLY A 25 0.50 2.41 12.06
C GLY A 25 1.55 1.46 12.63
N ALA A 26 1.91 0.41 11.88
CA ALA A 26 2.97 -0.52 12.26
C ALA A 26 4.32 0.19 12.37
N ALA A 27 4.67 1.06 11.42
CA ALA A 27 5.90 1.84 11.46
C ALA A 27 5.95 2.74 12.71
N LEU A 28 4.86 3.45 13.01
CA LEU A 28 4.76 4.29 14.21
C LEU A 28 4.93 3.46 15.49
N LEU A 29 4.24 2.32 15.59
CA LEU A 29 4.32 1.43 16.74
C LEU A 29 5.73 0.82 16.89
N TYR A 30 6.43 0.52 15.80
CA TYR A 30 7.82 0.04 15.84
C TYR A 30 8.78 1.12 16.35
N VAL A 31 8.62 2.36 15.90
CA VAL A 31 9.39 3.50 16.42
C VAL A 31 9.08 3.70 17.91
N ALA A 32 7.81 3.67 18.30
CA ALA A 32 7.41 3.77 19.71
C ALA A 32 7.98 2.62 20.56
N ALA A 33 7.95 1.38 20.07
CA ALA A 33 8.54 0.23 20.75
C ALA A 33 10.04 0.42 20.99
N TRP A 34 10.76 0.98 20.01
CA TRP A 34 12.18 1.26 20.14
C TRP A 34 12.48 2.37 21.15
N LEU A 35 11.79 3.52 21.06
CA LEU A 35 12.01 4.67 21.93
C LEU A 35 11.59 4.38 23.39
N LEU A 36 10.44 3.73 23.57
CA LEU A 36 9.87 3.41 24.88
C LEU A 36 10.38 2.09 25.46
N LYS A 37 11.23 1.36 24.72
CA LYS A 37 11.78 0.05 25.10
C LYS A 37 10.69 -0.94 25.57
N SER A 38 9.58 -0.99 24.84
CA SER A 38 8.38 -1.70 25.27
C SER A 38 8.03 -2.86 24.36
N ASP A 39 8.08 -4.07 24.91
CA ASP A 39 7.69 -5.30 24.20
C ASP A 39 6.22 -5.32 23.83
N ARG A 40 5.35 -4.65 24.59
CA ARG A 40 3.91 -4.51 24.26
C ARG A 40 3.73 -3.76 22.95
N PHE A 41 4.41 -2.62 22.79
CA PHE A 41 4.41 -1.88 21.53
C PHE A 41 5.02 -2.69 20.38
N ALA A 42 6.08 -3.46 20.63
CA ALA A 42 6.67 -4.32 19.60
C ALA A 42 5.69 -5.42 19.12
N HIS A 43 4.96 -6.04 20.05
CA HIS A 43 3.92 -7.01 19.72
C HIS A 43 2.76 -6.36 18.95
N SER A 44 2.27 -5.20 19.39
CA SER A 44 1.24 -4.46 18.66
C SER A 44 1.70 -4.06 17.26
N ALA A 45 2.93 -3.56 17.12
CA ALA A 45 3.52 -3.21 15.83
C ALA A 45 3.54 -4.41 14.88
N PHE A 46 3.95 -5.58 15.38
CA PHE A 46 3.97 -6.81 14.59
C PHE A 46 2.57 -7.27 14.17
N VAL A 47 1.59 -7.27 15.07
CA VAL A 47 0.20 -7.64 14.72
C VAL A 47 -0.34 -6.69 13.63
N VAL A 48 -0.11 -5.39 13.78
CA VAL A 48 -0.53 -4.38 12.80
C VAL A 48 0.23 -4.55 11.47
N LEU A 49 1.52 -4.89 11.49
CA LEU A 49 2.30 -5.20 10.28
C LEU A 49 1.71 -6.40 9.52
N VAL A 50 1.34 -7.48 10.23
CA VAL A 50 0.71 -8.66 9.62
C VAL A 50 -0.66 -8.31 9.01
N MET A 51 -1.48 -7.51 9.69
CA MET A 51 -2.74 -7.00 9.13
C MET A 51 -2.51 -6.14 7.88
N GLY A 52 -1.44 -5.33 7.90
CA GLY A 52 -0.95 -4.59 6.72
C GLY A 52 -0.58 -5.52 5.57
N ALA A 53 0.17 -6.59 5.83
CA ALA A 53 0.57 -7.57 4.81
C ALA A 53 -0.64 -8.29 4.18
N LEU A 54 -1.59 -8.74 4.99
CA LEU A 54 -2.81 -9.41 4.53
C LEU A 54 -3.67 -8.48 3.67
N SER A 55 -3.93 -7.26 4.17
CA SER A 55 -4.71 -6.27 3.41
C SER A 55 -4.00 -5.77 2.16
N LEU A 56 -2.66 -5.66 2.17
CA LEU A 56 -1.88 -5.31 0.99
C LEU A 56 -1.94 -6.41 -0.07
N THR A 57 -1.93 -7.68 0.34
CA THR A 57 -2.12 -8.81 -0.57
C THR A 57 -3.47 -8.74 -1.27
N VAL A 58 -4.54 -8.43 -0.53
CA VAL A 58 -5.89 -8.21 -1.10
C VAL A 58 -5.91 -7.01 -2.04
N ALA A 59 -5.27 -5.90 -1.67
CA ALA A 59 -5.18 -4.71 -2.53
C ALA A 59 -4.43 -4.99 -3.83
N VAL A 60 -3.29 -5.70 -3.78
CA VAL A 60 -2.55 -6.12 -4.98
C VAL A 60 -3.39 -7.06 -5.85
N ALA A 61 -4.05 -8.06 -5.25
CA ALA A 61 -4.88 -9.00 -6.00
C ALA A 61 -6.04 -8.29 -6.73
N THR A 62 -6.77 -7.41 -6.03
CA THR A 62 -7.86 -6.63 -6.63
C THR A 62 -7.36 -5.64 -7.69
N GLY A 63 -6.18 -5.04 -7.50
CA GLY A 63 -5.56 -4.14 -8.47
C GLY A 63 -5.16 -4.85 -9.76
N LEU A 64 -4.52 -6.02 -9.65
CA LEU A 64 -4.17 -6.85 -10.80
C LEU A 64 -5.42 -7.34 -11.56
N TYR A 65 -6.48 -7.70 -10.83
CA TYR A 65 -7.76 -8.07 -11.43
C TYR A 65 -8.41 -6.89 -12.19
N ALA A 66 -8.34 -5.67 -11.62
CA ALA A 66 -8.91 -4.47 -12.23
C ALA A 66 -8.08 -3.89 -13.40
N GLU A 67 -6.80 -4.25 -13.51
CA GLU A 67 -5.83 -3.65 -14.45
C GLU A 67 -6.31 -3.68 -15.91
N GLN A 68 -6.98 -4.76 -16.32
CA GLN A 68 -7.47 -4.90 -17.70
C GLN A 68 -8.75 -4.10 -17.94
N GLY A 69 -9.65 -4.03 -16.96
CA GLY A 69 -10.97 -3.43 -17.10
C GLY A 69 -11.04 -1.92 -16.82
N VAL A 70 -10.02 -1.34 -16.18
CA VAL A 70 -10.01 0.10 -15.87
C VAL A 70 -9.90 0.95 -17.14
N MET A 71 -10.76 1.96 -17.27
CA MET A 71 -10.85 2.80 -18.49
C MET A 71 -9.78 3.90 -18.53
N LEU A 72 -8.51 3.49 -18.56
CA LEU A 72 -7.35 4.37 -18.69
C LEU A 72 -6.81 4.39 -20.12
N SER A 73 -6.38 5.57 -20.58
CA SER A 73 -5.67 5.72 -21.85
C SER A 73 -4.32 5.00 -21.81
N LEU A 74 -3.76 4.66 -22.98
CA LEU A 74 -2.45 4.01 -23.06
C LEU A 74 -1.36 4.86 -22.38
N SER A 75 -1.39 6.18 -22.59
CA SER A 75 -0.44 7.12 -22.00
C SER A 75 -0.51 7.12 -20.47
N VAL A 76 -1.71 7.12 -19.89
CA VAL A 76 -1.89 7.04 -18.42
C VAL A 76 -1.45 5.67 -17.88
N ARG A 77 -1.71 4.58 -18.62
CA ARG A 77 -1.26 3.24 -18.23
C ARG A 77 0.27 3.17 -18.14
N GLU A 78 0.97 3.76 -19.10
CA GLU A 78 2.43 3.78 -19.13
C GLU A 78 3.04 4.68 -18.06
N GLN A 79 2.49 5.88 -17.88
CA GLN A 79 3.08 6.90 -17.02
C GLN A 79 2.68 6.79 -15.55
N LEU A 80 1.52 6.21 -15.23
CA LEU A 80 1.01 6.12 -13.86
C LEU A 80 0.72 4.69 -13.40
N LEU A 81 -0.04 3.91 -14.18
CA LEU A 81 -0.45 2.56 -13.75
C LEU A 81 0.74 1.61 -13.59
N ARG A 82 1.66 1.61 -14.57
CA ARG A 82 2.85 0.78 -14.54
C ARG A 82 3.76 1.10 -13.34
N PRO A 83 4.18 2.37 -13.11
CA PRO A 83 4.98 2.68 -11.91
C PRO A 83 4.21 2.41 -10.63
N HIS A 84 2.93 2.78 -10.52
CA HIS A 84 2.09 2.45 -9.36
C HIS A 84 2.17 0.95 -9.01
N LYS A 85 1.92 0.08 -10.00
CA LYS A 85 2.00 -1.38 -9.85
C LYS A 85 3.38 -1.84 -9.40
N SER A 86 4.45 -1.33 -10.02
CA SER A 86 5.82 -1.68 -9.63
C SER A 86 6.14 -1.29 -8.18
N TYR A 87 5.76 -0.08 -7.75
CA TYR A 87 5.95 0.37 -6.38
C TYR A 87 5.13 -0.47 -5.39
N MET A 88 3.87 -0.80 -5.71
CA MET A 88 3.02 -1.59 -4.79
C MET A 88 3.48 -3.04 -4.67
N LEU A 89 3.98 -3.65 -5.75
CA LEU A 89 4.61 -4.98 -5.68
C LEU A 89 5.91 -4.95 -4.88
N ALA A 90 6.71 -3.88 -5.01
CA ALA A 90 7.91 -3.69 -4.17
C ALA A 90 7.54 -3.50 -2.69
N THR A 91 6.48 -2.74 -2.38
CA THR A 91 5.95 -2.63 -1.01
C THR A 91 5.52 -3.99 -0.47
N LEU A 92 4.82 -4.82 -1.27
CA LEU A 92 4.41 -6.16 -0.85
C LEU A 92 5.61 -7.07 -0.56
N ALA A 93 6.63 -7.04 -1.42
CA ALA A 93 7.85 -7.79 -1.21
C ALA A 93 8.58 -7.36 0.08
N LEU A 94 8.75 -6.05 0.29
CA LEU A 94 9.36 -5.50 1.51
C LEU A 94 8.55 -5.84 2.76
N CYS A 95 7.23 -5.68 2.72
CA CYS A 95 6.33 -5.99 3.82
C CYS A 95 6.39 -7.48 4.20
N THR A 96 6.38 -8.37 3.19
CA THR A 96 6.51 -9.82 3.40
C THR A 96 7.86 -10.16 4.03
N MET A 97 8.95 -9.63 3.47
CA MET A 97 10.31 -9.82 4.01
C MET A 97 10.42 -9.34 5.47
N LEU A 98 9.93 -8.13 5.77
CA LEU A 98 9.95 -7.56 7.12
C LEU A 98 9.09 -8.36 8.09
N SER A 99 7.92 -8.84 7.65
CA SER A 99 7.04 -9.69 8.46
C SER A 99 7.71 -11.01 8.81
N VAL A 100 8.35 -11.67 7.84
CA VAL A 100 9.12 -12.91 8.07
C VAL A 100 10.30 -12.63 9.02
N TRP A 101 11.02 -11.53 8.84
CA TRP A 101 12.11 -11.17 9.76
C TRP A 101 11.59 -10.96 11.19
N ALA A 102 10.50 -10.23 11.37
CA ALA A 102 9.89 -10.01 12.69
C ALA A 102 9.41 -11.31 13.36
N ILE A 103 8.90 -12.27 12.58
CA ILE A 103 8.54 -13.62 13.09
C ILE A 103 9.78 -14.35 13.60
N LEU A 104 10.86 -14.37 12.83
CA LEU A 104 12.07 -15.15 13.14
C LEU A 104 12.94 -14.54 14.24
N ALA A 105 12.96 -13.21 14.37
CA ALA A 105 13.90 -12.48 15.22
C ALA A 105 13.26 -11.84 16.47
N ARG A 106 12.05 -12.29 16.84
CA ARG A 106 11.11 -11.64 17.77
C ARG A 106 10.56 -10.32 17.20
N PRO A 107 9.32 -9.92 17.59
CA PRO A 107 8.55 -8.86 16.93
C PRO A 107 9.35 -7.60 16.58
N LEU A 108 10.25 -7.16 17.48
CA LEU A 108 11.31 -6.19 17.19
C LEU A 108 12.69 -6.87 17.31
N PRO A 109 13.46 -7.02 16.22
CA PRO A 109 14.77 -7.67 16.26
C PRO A 109 15.73 -6.99 17.24
N THR A 110 16.54 -7.80 17.95
CA THR A 110 17.62 -7.30 18.82
C THR A 110 18.91 -7.06 18.03
N LYS A 111 19.32 -8.05 17.24
CA LYS A 111 20.41 -7.93 16.26
C LYS A 111 19.84 -7.37 14.94
N GLY A 112 20.52 -6.39 14.35
CA GLY A 112 20.06 -5.75 13.10
C GLY A 112 18.87 -4.81 13.26
N ARG A 113 18.51 -4.42 14.49
CA ARG A 113 17.37 -3.53 14.79
C ARG A 113 17.36 -2.25 13.96
N GLY A 114 18.51 -1.57 13.86
CA GLY A 114 18.63 -0.33 13.09
C GLY A 114 18.31 -0.53 11.61
N LEU A 115 18.81 -1.62 11.01
CA LEU A 115 18.51 -1.98 9.63
C LEU A 115 17.04 -2.33 9.45
N PHE A 116 16.44 -3.09 10.38
CA PHE A 116 15.02 -3.41 10.36
C PHE A 116 14.16 -2.14 10.35
N LEU A 117 14.40 -1.22 11.30
CA LEU A 117 13.65 0.04 11.38
C LEU A 117 13.87 0.92 10.15
N PHE A 118 15.10 0.99 9.63
CA PHE A 118 15.39 1.69 8.39
C PHE A 118 14.60 1.12 7.22
N LEU A 119 14.55 -0.21 7.06
CA LEU A 119 13.79 -0.85 5.99
C LEU A 119 12.27 -0.70 6.16
N VAL A 120 11.76 -0.62 7.39
CA VAL A 120 10.36 -0.23 7.65
C VAL A 120 10.10 1.17 7.10
N LEU A 121 11.00 2.15 7.33
CA LEU A 121 10.86 3.50 6.77
C LEU A 121 10.96 3.50 5.23
N VAL A 122 11.88 2.72 4.65
CA VAL A 122 11.98 2.55 3.20
C VAL A 122 10.69 2.00 2.62
N MET A 123 10.09 0.98 3.25
CA MET A 123 8.79 0.42 2.84
C MET A 123 7.70 1.49 2.84
N ILE A 124 7.63 2.35 3.86
CA ILE A 124 6.68 3.47 3.90
C ILE A 124 6.96 4.48 2.77
N GLY A 125 8.22 4.80 2.49
CA GLY A 125 8.58 5.68 1.38
C GLY A 125 8.15 5.13 0.02
N VAL A 126 8.48 3.87 -0.27
CA VAL A 126 8.07 3.16 -1.49
C VAL A 126 6.55 3.10 -1.61
N MET A 127 5.85 2.78 -0.51
CA MET A 127 4.39 2.76 -0.47
C MET A 127 3.80 4.15 -0.76
N THR A 128 4.34 5.20 -0.16
CA THR A 128 3.83 6.56 -0.32
C THR A 128 3.95 7.03 -1.77
N VAL A 129 5.10 6.79 -2.42
CA VAL A 129 5.29 7.12 -3.84
C VAL A 129 4.33 6.33 -4.73
N GLY A 130 4.17 5.03 -4.51
CA GLY A 130 3.21 4.25 -5.29
C GLY A 130 1.75 4.66 -5.03
N ALA A 131 1.39 5.00 -3.80
CA ALA A 131 0.07 5.51 -3.45
C ALA A 131 -0.22 6.86 -4.13
N ASP A 132 0.78 7.74 -4.26
CA ASP A 132 0.66 9.00 -5.00
C ASP A 132 0.34 8.78 -6.48
N PHE A 133 1.04 7.87 -7.17
CA PHE A 133 0.68 7.48 -8.53
C PHE A 133 -0.77 6.95 -8.61
N GLY A 134 -1.21 6.19 -7.61
CA GLY A 134 -2.59 5.72 -7.48
C GLY A 134 -3.59 6.87 -7.33
N GLY A 135 -3.27 7.83 -6.47
CA GLY A 135 -4.04 9.05 -6.26
C GLY A 135 -4.19 9.86 -7.53
N ARG A 136 -3.09 10.11 -8.27
CA ARG A 136 -3.14 10.79 -9.57
C ARG A 136 -4.04 10.08 -10.57
N MET A 137 -3.98 8.76 -10.66
CA MET A 137 -4.91 8.02 -11.53
C MET A 137 -6.37 8.27 -11.17
N VAL A 138 -6.71 8.29 -9.88
CA VAL A 138 -8.08 8.53 -9.41
C VAL A 138 -8.50 9.99 -9.64
N TYR A 139 -7.70 10.95 -9.20
CA TYR A 139 -8.08 12.36 -9.15
C TYR A 139 -7.90 13.10 -10.48
N ASP A 140 -6.83 12.81 -11.23
CA ASP A 140 -6.56 13.49 -12.50
C ASP A 140 -7.25 12.76 -13.67
N TYR A 141 -7.39 11.42 -13.57
CA TYR A 141 -7.80 10.57 -14.69
C TYR A 141 -9.07 9.74 -14.42
N ASN A 142 -9.76 9.99 -13.29
CA ASN A 142 -11.03 9.36 -12.90
C ASN A 142 -10.95 7.82 -12.79
N ALA A 143 -9.75 7.25 -12.60
CA ALA A 143 -9.57 5.80 -12.53
C ALA A 143 -10.40 5.20 -11.39
N GLY A 144 -11.25 4.21 -11.71
CA GLY A 144 -12.11 3.59 -10.70
C GLY A 144 -13.46 4.29 -10.49
N GLY A 145 -13.69 5.46 -11.09
CA GLY A 145 -14.95 6.20 -11.05
C GLY A 145 -15.62 6.33 -12.42
N ASN A 146 -16.83 6.89 -12.46
CA ASN A 146 -17.58 7.15 -13.69
C ASN A 146 -18.07 8.61 -13.81
N ALA A 147 -17.44 9.54 -13.07
CA ALA A 147 -17.86 10.93 -13.01
C ALA A 147 -17.67 11.70 -14.34
N CYS A 148 -16.65 11.34 -15.12
CA CYS A 148 -16.31 12.00 -16.39
C CYS A 148 -16.14 10.97 -17.51
N ARG A 149 -16.26 11.43 -18.76
CA ARG A 149 -16.00 10.61 -19.95
C ARG A 149 -14.54 10.14 -19.96
N GLN A 150 -14.34 8.85 -20.18
CA GLN A 150 -13.04 8.19 -20.22
C GLN A 150 -12.82 7.47 -21.56
N PRO A 151 -11.56 7.19 -21.95
CA PRO A 151 -10.33 7.50 -21.21
C PRO A 151 -9.85 8.95 -21.38
N ILE A 152 -9.21 9.50 -20.34
CA ILE A 152 -8.56 10.82 -20.36
C ILE A 152 -7.08 10.62 -20.76
N GLN A 153 -6.56 11.47 -21.66
CA GLN A 153 -5.15 11.41 -22.09
C GLN A 153 -4.25 12.02 -21.03
N PHE A 154 -3.05 11.47 -20.87
CA PHE A 154 -2.08 11.99 -19.91
C PHE A 154 -1.69 13.44 -20.24
N THR A 155 -1.71 14.29 -19.21
CA THR A 155 -1.22 15.67 -19.23
C THR A 155 -0.29 15.86 -18.03
N GLN A 156 0.87 16.51 -18.24
CA GLN A 156 1.87 16.70 -17.19
C GLN A 156 1.35 17.49 -16.00
#